data_AF-A0A2E1VTQ6-F1
#
_entry.id   AF-A0A2E1VTQ6-F1
#
_cell.length_a   1.000
_cell.length_b   1.000
_cell.length_c   1.000
_cell.angle_alpha   90.00
_cell.angle_beta   90.00
_cell.angle_gamma   90.00
#
_symmetry.space_group_name_H-M   'P 1'
#
loop_
_entity.id
_entity.type
_entity.pdbx_description
1 polymer ?
#
loop_
_entity_poly.entity_id
_entity_poly.type
_entity_poly.pdbx_seq_one_letter_code
_entity_poly.pdbx_strand_id
1 'polypeptide(L)'
;MRSAPISPCLRLLPAPVQALVQALEERNPATAAHGRRVATLALQLAEFSHRLARPELEQVFLAGYLHDLGKLVVPVSILEKPGPLDRQEWEIVHMATTCGESLLRPYFPPGDPLVEAIRNAREHWDGTGSPDGLRADDIPPTARIVLIADTLDALSMHTAYRRPSGRREALKVLASGAGSQFDPAWVELALRLWGEGVRRPGPAPTPIPFLHSDRQLHFEGQRRRAA
;
A
#
# COMPACT_ATOMS: atom_id res chain seq x y z
N MET A 1 -17.27 3.53 22.61
CA MET A 1 -16.56 2.58 21.73
C MET A 1 -15.08 2.88 21.82
N ARG A 2 -14.25 1.93 22.26
CA ARG A 2 -12.79 2.13 22.28
C ARG A 2 -12.28 1.89 20.86
N SER A 3 -11.67 2.91 20.26
CA SER A 3 -10.97 2.80 18.98
C SER A 3 -9.94 1.67 19.07
N ALA A 4 -9.88 0.82 18.04
CA ALA A 4 -8.87 -0.22 17.94
C ALA A 4 -7.46 0.43 18.04
N PRO A 5 -6.48 -0.23 18.67
CA PRO A 5 -5.13 0.33 18.75
C PRO A 5 -4.59 0.54 17.34
N ILE A 6 -4.32 1.81 17.00
CA ILE A 6 -3.63 2.23 15.78
C ILE A 6 -2.33 1.41 15.68
N SER A 7 -2.13 0.70 14.55
CA SER A 7 -0.93 -0.12 14.30
C SER A 7 0.33 0.68 14.62
N PRO A 8 1.35 0.10 15.28
CA PRO A 8 2.48 0.88 15.78
C PRO A 8 3.24 1.67 14.69
N CYS A 9 3.23 1.22 13.42
CA CYS A 9 3.81 1.97 12.29
C CYS A 9 3.09 3.30 12.02
N LEU A 10 1.77 3.38 12.24
CA LEU A 10 1.00 4.60 12.01
C LEU A 10 1.30 5.68 13.06
N ARG A 11 1.88 5.31 14.20
CA ARG A 11 2.40 6.29 15.17
C ARG A 11 3.61 7.07 14.64
N LEU A 12 4.25 6.56 13.58
CA LEU A 12 5.36 7.25 12.90
C LEU A 12 4.85 8.34 11.93
N LEU A 13 3.55 8.33 11.59
CA LEU A 13 2.97 9.32 10.70
C LEU A 13 2.72 10.64 11.43
N PRO A 14 2.86 11.79 10.75
CA PRO A 14 2.42 13.07 11.29
C PRO A 14 0.97 13.02 11.78
N ALA A 15 0.64 13.67 12.90
CA ALA A 15 -0.71 13.66 13.47
C ALA A 15 -1.83 14.05 12.47
N PRO A 16 -1.64 15.04 11.56
CA PRO A 16 -2.63 15.31 10.52
C PRO A 16 -2.89 14.13 9.58
N VAL A 17 -1.87 13.37 9.22
CA VAL A 17 -1.99 12.18 8.36
C VAL A 17 -2.75 11.07 9.08
N GLN A 18 -2.52 10.88 10.38
CA GLN A 18 -3.30 9.95 11.20
C GLN A 18 -4.79 10.33 11.22
N ALA A 19 -5.11 11.62 11.28
CA ALA A 19 -6.49 12.10 11.21
C ALA A 19 -7.13 11.84 9.83
N LEU A 20 -6.38 12.00 8.73
CA LEU A 20 -6.85 11.64 7.39
C LEU A 20 -7.15 10.14 7.27
N VAL A 21 -6.27 9.29 7.82
CA VAL A 21 -6.50 7.85 7.89
C VAL A 21 -7.79 7.52 8.63
N GLN A 22 -8.01 8.15 9.79
CA GLN A 22 -9.24 7.95 10.56
C GLN A 22 -10.48 8.42 9.77
N ALA A 23 -10.40 9.57 9.11
CA ALA A 23 -11.48 10.08 8.28
C ALA A 23 -11.82 9.12 7.12
N LEU A 24 -10.81 8.49 6.50
CA LEU A 24 -11.04 7.50 5.45
C LEU A 24 -11.74 6.26 6.02
N GLU A 25 -11.31 5.78 7.18
CA GLU A 25 -11.93 4.63 7.84
C GLU A 25 -13.39 4.89 8.21
N GLU A 26 -13.72 6.08 8.71
CA GLU A 26 -15.09 6.45 9.04
C GLU A 26 -15.96 6.61 7.78
N ARG A 27 -15.39 7.17 6.71
CA ARG A 27 -16.12 7.44 5.44
C ARG A 27 -16.28 6.19 4.57
N ASN A 28 -15.27 5.32 4.53
CA ASN A 28 -15.26 4.08 3.75
C ASN A 28 -14.46 2.98 4.48
N PRO A 29 -15.10 2.25 5.42
CA PRO A 29 -14.44 1.19 6.19
C PRO A 29 -13.87 0.06 5.31
N ALA A 30 -14.48 -0.21 4.15
CA ALA A 30 -14.03 -1.24 3.22
C ALA A 30 -12.66 -0.91 2.62
N THR A 31 -12.46 0.34 2.20
CA THR A 31 -11.18 0.85 1.67
C THR A 31 -10.10 0.83 2.76
N ALA A 32 -10.42 1.25 3.98
CA ALA A 32 -9.46 1.18 5.09
C ALA A 32 -9.07 -0.27 5.44
N ALA A 33 -10.02 -1.20 5.40
CA ALA A 33 -9.74 -2.62 5.59
C ALA A 33 -8.86 -3.19 4.46
N HIS A 34 -9.04 -2.72 3.23
CA HIS A 34 -8.21 -3.05 2.07
C HIS A 34 -6.78 -2.57 2.24
N GLY A 35 -6.56 -1.28 2.54
CA GLY A 35 -5.22 -0.76 2.82
C GLY A 35 -4.46 -1.55 3.88
N ARG A 36 -5.15 -2.03 4.94
CA ARG A 36 -4.53 -2.89 5.97
C ARG A 36 -4.05 -4.24 5.43
N ARG A 37 -4.84 -4.89 4.57
CA ARG A 37 -4.46 -6.17 3.98
C ARG A 37 -3.35 -5.99 2.96
N VAL A 38 -3.42 -4.96 2.12
CA VAL A 38 -2.36 -4.60 1.18
C VAL A 38 -1.05 -4.32 1.92
N ALA A 39 -1.06 -3.52 2.99
CA ALA A 39 0.12 -3.28 3.83
C ALA A 39 0.73 -4.57 4.38
N THR A 40 -0.11 -5.51 4.81
CA THR A 40 0.33 -6.80 5.36
C THR A 40 0.95 -7.68 4.27
N LEU A 41 0.29 -7.81 3.11
CA LEU A 41 0.79 -8.60 1.98
C LEU A 41 2.09 -8.01 1.42
N ALA A 42 2.16 -6.69 1.28
CA ALA A 42 3.33 -5.98 0.80
C ALA A 42 4.53 -6.21 1.74
N LEU A 43 4.32 -6.08 3.05
CA LEU A 43 5.36 -6.34 4.05
C LEU A 43 5.84 -7.79 4.01
N GLN A 44 4.92 -8.77 3.90
CA GLN A 44 5.29 -10.18 3.79
C GLN A 44 6.16 -10.48 2.57
N LEU A 45 5.82 -9.91 1.41
CA LEU A 45 6.61 -10.05 0.19
C LEU A 45 7.99 -9.41 0.34
N ALA A 46 8.03 -8.21 0.92
CA ALA A 46 9.25 -7.46 1.17
C ALA A 46 10.20 -8.19 2.13
N GLU A 47 9.69 -8.70 3.25
CA GLU A 47 10.46 -9.49 4.22
C GLU A 47 11.00 -10.79 3.60
N PHE A 48 10.15 -11.50 2.84
CA PHE A 48 10.54 -12.74 2.17
C PHE A 48 11.66 -12.54 1.14
N SER A 49 11.78 -11.34 0.57
CA SER A 49 12.85 -11.05 -0.39
C SER A 49 14.24 -11.09 0.25
N HIS A 50 14.34 -10.76 1.56
CA HIS A 50 15.60 -10.50 2.25
C HIS A 50 16.48 -9.41 1.57
N ARG A 51 15.88 -8.52 0.77
CA ARG A 51 16.58 -7.47 0.00
C ARG A 51 16.49 -6.08 0.63
N LEU A 52 15.57 -5.87 1.57
CA LEU A 52 15.23 -4.56 2.12
C LEU A 52 15.63 -4.46 3.59
N ALA A 53 16.21 -3.32 3.95
CA ALA A 53 16.50 -2.95 5.33
C ALA A 53 15.22 -2.51 6.06
N ARG A 54 15.31 -2.43 7.39
CA ARG A 54 14.17 -2.09 8.26
C ARG A 54 13.44 -0.79 7.86
N PRO A 55 14.12 0.34 7.55
CA PRO A 55 13.41 1.56 7.15
C PRO A 55 12.61 1.38 5.85
N GLU A 56 13.10 0.57 4.91
CA GLU A 56 12.43 0.28 3.65
C GLU A 56 11.21 -0.62 3.88
N LEU A 57 11.29 -1.60 4.79
CA LEU A 57 10.14 -2.42 5.19
C LEU A 57 9.02 -1.58 5.83
N GLU A 58 9.40 -0.62 6.70
CA GLU A 58 8.46 0.32 7.30
C GLU A 58 7.79 1.19 6.22
N GLN A 59 8.55 1.65 5.24
CA GLN A 59 8.03 2.40 4.10
C GLN A 59 7.08 1.56 3.24
N VAL A 60 7.39 0.29 2.95
CA VAL A 60 6.50 -0.64 2.21
C VAL A 60 5.19 -0.83 2.95
N PHE A 61 5.24 -1.04 4.26
CA PHE A 61 4.03 -1.17 5.07
C PHE A 61 3.18 0.10 5.01
N LEU A 62 3.78 1.28 5.21
CA LEU A 62 3.07 2.56 5.18
C LEU A 62 2.52 2.87 3.79
N ALA A 63 3.27 2.59 2.72
CA ALA A 63 2.82 2.79 1.35
C ALA A 63 1.60 1.92 1.05
N GLY A 64 1.64 0.62 1.37
CA GLY A 64 0.49 -0.27 1.21
C GLY A 64 -0.73 0.18 2.03
N TYR A 65 -0.51 0.74 3.21
CA TYR A 65 -1.59 1.23 4.07
C TYR A 65 -2.24 2.50 3.53
N LEU A 66 -1.45 3.40 2.94
CA LEU A 66 -1.86 4.74 2.53
C LEU A 66 -2.10 4.90 1.03
N HIS A 67 -1.82 3.89 0.20
CA HIS A 67 -1.88 4.00 -1.26
C HIS A 67 -3.24 4.52 -1.77
N ASP A 68 -4.30 4.18 -1.06
CA ASP A 68 -5.68 4.53 -1.37
C ASP A 68 -6.20 5.77 -0.62
N LEU A 69 -5.35 6.51 0.09
CA LEU A 69 -5.77 7.65 0.91
C LEU A 69 -6.50 8.72 0.09
N GLY A 70 -6.13 8.90 -1.18
CA GLY A 70 -6.82 9.83 -2.07
C GLY A 70 -8.26 9.45 -2.41
N LYS A 71 -8.73 8.24 -2.10
CA LYS A 71 -10.16 7.90 -2.20
C LYS A 71 -11.03 8.73 -1.23
N LEU A 72 -10.43 9.46 -0.28
CA LEU A 72 -11.09 10.51 0.50
C LEU A 72 -11.79 11.58 -0.35
N VAL A 73 -11.27 11.88 -1.54
CA VAL A 73 -11.88 12.90 -2.43
C VAL A 73 -12.87 12.31 -3.43
N VAL A 74 -12.90 10.98 -3.58
CA VAL A 74 -13.82 10.29 -4.48
C VAL A 74 -15.20 10.17 -3.82
N PRO A 75 -16.31 10.53 -4.48
CA PRO A 75 -17.66 10.34 -3.94
C PRO A 75 -17.94 8.89 -3.53
N VAL A 76 -18.54 8.69 -2.35
CA VAL A 76 -18.90 7.35 -1.84
C VAL A 76 -19.86 6.65 -2.80
N SER A 77 -20.77 7.39 -3.44
CA SER A 77 -21.69 6.84 -4.45
C SER A 77 -20.99 6.23 -5.66
N ILE A 78 -19.78 6.69 -6.00
CA ILE A 78 -18.94 6.11 -7.06
C ILE A 78 -18.20 4.87 -6.51
N LEU A 79 -17.59 4.99 -5.33
CA LEU A 79 -16.85 3.89 -4.70
C LEU A 79 -17.73 2.66 -4.39
N GLU A 80 -19.00 2.90 -4.05
CA GLU A 80 -19.97 1.86 -3.67
C GLU A 80 -20.98 1.55 -4.80
N LYS A 81 -20.75 2.07 -6.01
CA LYS A 81 -21.66 1.89 -7.14
C LYS A 81 -21.84 0.39 -7.43
N PRO A 82 -23.08 -0.13 -7.45
CA PRO A 82 -23.33 -1.49 -7.89
C PRO A 82 -23.20 -1.57 -9.42
N GLY A 83 -22.16 -2.26 -9.90
CA GLY A 83 -21.92 -2.48 -11.33
C GLY A 83 -20.70 -1.73 -11.87
N PRO A 84 -20.52 -1.70 -13.21
CA PRO A 84 -19.37 -1.05 -13.81
C PRO A 84 -19.44 0.48 -13.66
N LEU A 85 -18.27 1.09 -13.49
CA LEU A 85 -18.10 2.53 -13.59
C LEU A 85 -18.19 2.96 -15.06
N ASP A 86 -18.82 4.10 -15.32
CA ASP A 86 -18.74 4.77 -16.60
C ASP A 86 -17.38 5.49 -16.77
N ARG A 87 -17.17 6.08 -17.95
CA ARG A 87 -15.90 6.74 -18.27
C ARG A 87 -15.57 7.91 -17.33
N GLN A 88 -16.56 8.72 -16.95
CA GLN A 88 -16.35 9.89 -16.09
C GLN A 88 -16.06 9.45 -14.65
N GLU A 89 -16.79 8.46 -14.17
CA GLU A 89 -16.56 7.86 -12.86
C GLU A 89 -15.16 7.22 -12.78
N TRP A 90 -14.74 6.54 -13.85
CA TRP A 90 -13.38 6.01 -13.95
C TRP A 90 -12.32 7.10 -13.88
N GLU A 91 -12.49 8.23 -14.56
CA GLU A 91 -11.55 9.36 -14.49
C GLU A 91 -11.44 9.90 -13.05
N ILE A 92 -12.58 10.03 -12.35
CA ILE A 92 -12.59 10.49 -10.94
C ILE A 92 -11.85 9.50 -10.04
N VAL A 93 -12.05 8.18 -10.22
CA VAL A 93 -11.34 7.17 -9.43
C VAL A 93 -9.84 7.18 -9.74
N HIS A 94 -9.44 7.35 -11.01
CA HIS A 94 -8.02 7.43 -11.37
C HIS A 94 -7.31 8.64 -10.74
N MET A 95 -8.00 9.76 -10.55
CA MET A 95 -7.44 10.92 -9.84
C MET A 95 -7.09 10.64 -8.37
N ALA A 96 -7.65 9.58 -7.76
CA ALA A 96 -7.37 9.26 -6.36
C ALA A 96 -5.88 9.09 -6.08
N THR A 97 -5.10 8.58 -7.02
CA THR A 97 -3.65 8.40 -6.85
C THR A 97 -2.92 9.74 -6.67
N THR A 98 -3.15 10.71 -7.57
CA THR A 98 -2.52 12.04 -7.49
C THR A 98 -3.11 12.90 -6.37
N CYS A 99 -4.38 12.68 -6.01
CA CYS A 99 -4.97 13.28 -4.82
C CYS A 99 -4.36 12.72 -3.53
N GLY A 100 -4.03 11.43 -3.48
CA GLY A 100 -3.35 10.80 -2.34
C GLY A 100 -1.99 11.44 -2.08
N GLU A 101 -1.18 11.61 -3.12
CA GLU A 101 0.07 12.38 -3.06
C GLU A 101 -0.18 13.81 -2.57
N SER A 102 -1.15 14.53 -3.17
CA SER A 102 -1.45 15.92 -2.81
C SER A 102 -1.86 16.09 -1.34
N LEU A 103 -2.57 15.12 -0.77
CA LEU A 103 -2.96 15.11 0.64
C LEU A 103 -1.76 14.90 1.57
N LEU A 104 -0.75 14.15 1.14
CA LEU A 104 0.41 13.79 1.96
C LEU A 104 1.54 14.82 1.84
N ARG A 105 1.78 15.36 0.64
CA ARG A 105 2.90 16.25 0.32
C ARG A 105 3.16 17.39 1.33
N PRO A 106 2.15 18.05 1.93
CA PRO A 106 2.39 19.11 2.93
C PRO A 106 3.07 18.63 4.22
N TYR A 107 3.08 17.33 4.49
CA TYR A 107 3.54 16.74 5.76
C TYR A 107 4.86 15.98 5.64
N PHE A 108 5.45 15.91 4.45
CA PHE A 108 6.70 15.22 4.16
C PHE A 108 7.66 16.14 3.36
N PRO A 109 8.98 15.91 3.44
CA PRO A 109 9.93 16.65 2.61
C PRO A 109 9.68 16.41 1.11
N PRO A 110 10.08 17.36 0.23
CA PRO A 110 10.03 17.13 -1.21
C PRO A 110 10.82 15.89 -1.63
N GLY A 111 10.22 15.04 -2.47
CA GLY A 111 10.82 13.78 -2.91
C GLY A 111 10.86 12.68 -1.83
N ASP A 112 10.02 12.79 -0.79
CA ASP A 112 9.92 11.74 0.23
C ASP A 112 9.56 10.38 -0.41
N PRO A 113 10.35 9.32 -0.19
CA PRO A 113 10.13 8.03 -0.81
C PRO A 113 8.75 7.41 -0.55
N LEU A 114 8.11 7.70 0.59
CA LEU A 114 6.77 7.20 0.87
C LEU A 114 5.73 7.85 -0.05
N VAL A 115 5.83 9.16 -0.24
CA VAL A 115 4.90 9.93 -1.08
C VAL A 115 5.08 9.53 -2.55
N GLU A 116 6.32 9.39 -3.01
CA GLU A 116 6.64 8.90 -4.35
C GLU A 116 6.10 7.47 -4.57
N ALA A 117 6.22 6.59 -3.58
CA ALA A 117 5.68 5.23 -3.69
C ALA A 117 4.14 5.22 -3.82
N ILE A 118 3.45 6.11 -3.11
CA ILE A 118 1.99 6.21 -3.16
C ILE A 118 1.52 6.77 -4.50
N ARG A 119 2.17 7.82 -5.01
CA ARG A 119 1.89 8.38 -6.33
C ARG A 119 2.05 7.35 -7.45
N ASN A 120 3.07 6.50 -7.33
CA ASN A 120 3.43 5.55 -8.40
C ASN A 120 2.85 4.15 -8.18
N ALA A 121 1.98 3.94 -7.18
CA ALA A 121 1.43 2.61 -6.83
C ALA A 121 0.54 1.98 -7.92
N ARG A 122 0.21 2.73 -8.97
CA ARG A 122 -0.61 2.31 -10.11
C ARG A 122 0.17 2.32 -11.44
N GLU A 123 1.48 2.51 -11.38
CA GLU A 123 2.37 2.38 -12.53
C GLU A 123 2.57 0.92 -12.91
N HIS A 124 2.63 0.63 -14.21
CA HIS A 124 2.86 -0.71 -14.72
C HIS A 124 4.28 -0.84 -15.22
N TRP A 125 4.88 -2.01 -15.03
CA TRP A 125 6.28 -2.27 -15.41
C TRP A 125 6.60 -1.91 -16.88
N ASP A 126 5.66 -2.07 -17.80
CA ASP A 126 5.79 -1.74 -19.22
C ASP A 126 5.48 -0.29 -19.60
N GLY A 127 5.08 0.57 -18.66
CA GLY A 127 4.70 1.97 -18.90
C GLY A 127 3.26 2.21 -19.31
N THR A 128 2.40 1.18 -19.30
CA THR A 128 0.97 1.34 -19.58
C THR A 128 0.15 1.81 -18.37
N GLY A 129 0.81 1.96 -17.22
CA GLY A 129 0.20 2.43 -15.98
C GLY A 129 0.08 3.95 -15.93
N SER A 130 -0.26 4.45 -14.74
CA SER A 130 -0.53 5.86 -14.50
C SER A 130 -0.10 6.24 -13.08
N PRO A 131 0.16 7.54 -12.79
CA PRO A 131 -0.16 8.73 -13.59
C PRO A 131 0.87 9.15 -14.65
N ASP A 132 2.12 8.75 -14.52
CA ASP A 132 3.27 9.29 -15.26
C ASP A 132 3.76 8.33 -16.37
N GLY A 133 3.32 7.07 -16.38
CA GLY A 133 3.68 6.08 -17.40
C GLY A 133 5.13 5.62 -17.26
N LEU A 134 5.62 5.55 -16.02
CA LEU A 134 6.97 5.14 -15.69
C LEU A 134 7.22 3.68 -16.10
N ARG A 135 8.45 3.34 -16.46
CA ARG A 135 8.82 2.02 -16.96
C ARG A 135 9.89 1.38 -16.10
N ALA A 136 9.74 0.08 -15.89
CA ALA A 136 10.74 -0.75 -15.22
C ALA A 136 11.26 -0.13 -13.90
N ASP A 137 12.56 0.17 -13.86
CA ASP A 137 13.24 0.65 -12.67
C ASP A 137 13.03 2.15 -12.38
N ASP A 138 12.40 2.90 -13.28
CA ASP A 138 11.94 4.25 -12.99
C ASP A 138 10.80 4.23 -11.95
N ILE A 139 10.10 3.09 -11.81
CA ILE A 139 9.07 2.90 -10.79
C ILE A 139 9.74 2.58 -9.44
N PRO A 140 9.42 3.33 -8.36
CA PRO A 140 9.95 3.04 -7.03
C PRO A 140 9.72 1.57 -6.63
N PRO A 141 10.72 0.87 -6.04
CA PRO A 141 10.58 -0.53 -5.66
C PRO A 141 9.40 -0.75 -4.71
N THR A 142 9.16 0.17 -3.79
CA THR A 142 8.01 0.17 -2.89
C THR A 142 6.67 0.16 -3.65
N ALA A 143 6.53 0.97 -4.70
CA ALA A 143 5.32 1.01 -5.52
C ALA A 143 5.09 -0.30 -6.26
N ARG A 144 6.15 -0.91 -6.80
CA ARG A 144 6.10 -2.23 -7.47
C ARG A 144 5.60 -3.33 -6.54
N ILE A 145 6.06 -3.34 -5.28
CA ILE A 145 5.61 -4.28 -4.25
C ILE A 145 4.14 -4.04 -3.90
N VAL A 146 3.75 -2.77 -3.71
CA VAL A 146 2.38 -2.38 -3.35
C VAL A 146 1.39 -2.79 -4.44
N LEU A 147 1.71 -2.60 -5.72
CA LEU A 147 0.82 -2.98 -6.83
C LEU A 147 0.54 -4.49 -6.87
N ILE A 148 1.56 -5.31 -6.60
CA ILE A 148 1.40 -6.77 -6.48
C ILE A 148 0.49 -7.12 -5.30
N ALA A 149 0.70 -6.48 -4.14
CA ALA A 149 -0.10 -6.70 -2.95
C ALA A 149 -1.56 -6.23 -3.12
N ASP A 150 -1.78 -5.09 -3.76
CA ASP A 150 -3.10 -4.55 -4.13
C ASP A 150 -3.86 -5.55 -5.01
N THR A 151 -3.22 -6.02 -6.07
CA THR A 151 -3.79 -7.01 -6.99
C THR A 151 -4.13 -8.32 -6.27
N LEU A 152 -3.26 -8.80 -5.39
CA LEU A 152 -3.51 -9.99 -4.59
C LEU A 152 -4.73 -9.84 -3.68
N ASP A 153 -4.87 -8.71 -2.98
CA ASP A 153 -6.03 -8.46 -2.12
C ASP A 153 -7.31 -8.35 -2.98
N ALA A 154 -7.30 -7.50 -4.00
CA ALA A 154 -8.46 -7.25 -4.86
C ALA A 154 -9.02 -8.54 -5.48
N LEU A 155 -8.14 -9.43 -5.96
CA LEU A 155 -8.55 -10.70 -6.57
C LEU A 155 -8.87 -11.80 -5.54
N SER A 156 -8.32 -11.73 -4.33
CA SER A 156 -8.60 -12.70 -3.27
C SER A 156 -9.89 -12.40 -2.50
N MET A 157 -10.35 -11.14 -2.52
CA MET A 157 -11.40 -10.64 -1.65
C MET A 157 -12.83 -10.71 -2.18
N HIS A 158 -13.04 -10.95 -3.48
CA HIS A 158 -14.38 -11.03 -4.05
C HIS A 158 -15.24 -12.21 -3.55
N THR A 159 -14.76 -12.98 -2.59
CA THR A 159 -15.55 -14.04 -1.95
C THR A 159 -15.35 -14.03 -0.44
N ALA A 160 -16.14 -13.23 0.26
CA ALA A 160 -16.33 -13.37 1.71
C ALA A 160 -16.80 -14.78 2.12
N TYR A 161 -17.23 -15.62 1.18
CA TYR A 161 -17.44 -17.05 1.36
C TYR A 161 -17.02 -17.80 0.07
N ARG A 162 -16.09 -18.75 0.19
CA ARG A 162 -15.66 -19.83 -0.77
C ARG A 162 -14.38 -19.66 -1.63
N ARG A 163 -13.42 -20.56 -1.30
CA ARG A 163 -12.61 -21.47 -2.15
C ARG A 163 -11.11 -21.14 -2.38
N PRO A 164 -10.24 -22.18 -2.44
CA PRO A 164 -8.83 -22.10 -2.86
C PRO A 164 -8.58 -21.44 -4.24
N SER A 165 -9.64 -21.23 -5.03
CA SER A 165 -9.59 -20.66 -6.37
C SER A 165 -9.20 -19.19 -6.42
N GLY A 166 -9.59 -18.37 -5.44
CA GLY A 166 -9.31 -16.91 -5.46
C GLY A 166 -7.81 -16.62 -5.42
N ARG A 167 -7.08 -17.25 -4.49
CA ARG A 167 -5.62 -17.14 -4.43
C ARG A 167 -4.96 -17.68 -5.69
N ARG A 168 -5.38 -18.85 -6.18
CA ARG A 168 -4.80 -19.45 -7.38
C ARG A 168 -5.00 -18.55 -8.59
N GLU A 169 -6.16 -17.90 -8.71
CA GLU A 169 -6.45 -16.97 -9.79
C GLU A 169 -5.62 -15.70 -9.68
N ALA A 170 -5.50 -15.14 -8.47
CA ALA A 170 -4.64 -13.97 -8.24
C ALA A 170 -3.19 -14.26 -8.63
N LEU A 171 -2.64 -15.43 -8.26
CA LEU A 171 -1.30 -15.85 -8.64
C LEU A 171 -1.15 -16.08 -10.15
N LYS A 172 -2.18 -16.58 -10.84
CA LYS A 172 -2.17 -16.68 -12.30
C LYS A 172 -2.15 -15.32 -12.97
N VAL A 173 -2.93 -14.35 -12.46
CA VAL A 173 -2.92 -12.97 -12.98
C VAL A 173 -1.53 -12.37 -12.79
N LEU A 174 -0.93 -12.50 -11.61
CA LEU A 174 0.45 -12.05 -11.38
C LEU A 174 1.44 -12.70 -12.35
N ALA A 175 1.39 -14.02 -12.49
CA ALA A 175 2.28 -14.76 -13.40
C ALA A 175 2.11 -14.32 -14.86
N SER A 176 0.87 -14.06 -15.29
CA SER A 176 0.56 -13.62 -16.67
C SER A 176 0.93 -12.16 -16.93
N GLY A 177 0.94 -11.33 -15.88
CA GLY A 177 1.31 -9.91 -15.95
C GLY A 177 2.79 -9.63 -15.67
N ALA A 178 3.61 -10.66 -15.46
CA ALA A 178 5.04 -10.49 -15.19
C ALA A 178 5.76 -9.88 -16.41
N GLY A 179 6.48 -8.77 -16.20
CA GLY A 179 7.16 -8.03 -17.26
C GLY A 179 6.25 -7.12 -18.09
N SER A 180 4.94 -7.10 -17.82
CA SER A 180 4.00 -6.12 -18.37
C SER A 180 3.43 -5.23 -17.27
N GLN A 181 2.46 -5.73 -16.51
CA GLN A 181 1.89 -5.01 -15.39
C GLN A 181 2.83 -4.97 -14.19
N PHE A 182 3.48 -6.08 -13.90
CA PHE A 182 4.25 -6.27 -12.67
C PHE A 182 5.74 -6.46 -12.95
N ASP A 183 6.56 -6.01 -12.00
CA ASP A 183 7.98 -6.34 -11.99
C ASP A 183 8.16 -7.87 -11.92
N PRO A 184 8.81 -8.50 -12.91
CA PRO A 184 8.95 -9.95 -12.97
C PRO A 184 9.73 -10.53 -11.78
N ALA A 185 10.69 -9.79 -11.22
CA ALA A 185 11.47 -10.25 -10.08
C ALA A 185 10.63 -10.32 -8.79
N TRP A 186 9.72 -9.36 -8.61
CA TRP A 186 8.79 -9.38 -7.48
C TRP A 186 7.67 -10.41 -7.66
N VAL A 187 7.21 -10.65 -8.91
CA VAL A 187 6.28 -11.75 -9.21
C VAL A 187 6.90 -13.10 -8.87
N GLU A 188 8.16 -13.35 -9.24
CA GLU A 188 8.84 -14.61 -8.90
C GLU A 188 8.85 -14.85 -7.38
N LEU A 189 9.18 -13.82 -6.60
CA LEU A 189 9.15 -13.87 -5.13
C LEU A 189 7.73 -14.13 -4.60
N ALA A 190 6.72 -13.47 -5.16
CA ALA A 190 5.32 -13.67 -4.76
C ALA A 190 4.85 -15.11 -5.05
N LEU A 191 5.19 -15.66 -6.22
CA LEU A 191 4.88 -17.04 -6.58
C LEU A 191 5.61 -18.05 -5.71
N ARG A 192 6.84 -17.76 -5.26
CA ARG A 192 7.54 -18.59 -4.27
C ARG A 192 6.89 -18.51 -2.90
N LEU A 193 6.58 -17.31 -2.40
CA LEU A 193 6.00 -17.12 -1.08
C LEU A 193 4.59 -17.75 -0.97
N TRP A 194 3.77 -17.58 -2.00
CA TRP A 194 2.36 -17.96 -1.99
C TRP A 194 1.97 -19.08 -2.98
N GLY A 195 2.92 -19.70 -3.68
CA GLY A 195 2.68 -20.86 -4.55
C GLY A 195 2.29 -22.12 -3.77
N GLU A 196 1.85 -23.16 -4.48
CA GLU A 196 1.63 -24.48 -3.87
C GLU A 196 2.97 -25.18 -3.62
N GLY A 197 3.10 -25.88 -2.47
CA GLY A 197 4.30 -26.66 -2.12
C GLY A 197 5.33 -25.94 -1.26
N VAL A 198 5.28 -24.61 -1.11
CA VAL A 198 6.11 -23.90 -0.12
C VAL A 198 5.45 -24.03 1.25
N ARG A 199 6.20 -24.61 2.20
CA ARG A 199 5.78 -24.76 3.60
C ARG A 199 5.37 -23.37 4.09
N ARG A 200 4.09 -23.21 4.44
CA ARG A 200 3.56 -21.95 4.97
C ARG A 200 4.49 -21.48 6.09
N PRO A 201 4.92 -20.21 6.14
CA PRO A 201 5.12 -19.61 7.45
C PRO A 201 3.79 -19.83 8.21
N GLY A 202 3.85 -20.15 9.50
CA GLY A 202 2.65 -20.32 10.32
C GLY A 202 1.70 -19.12 10.20
N PRO A 203 0.50 -19.15 10.84
CA PRO A 203 -0.35 -17.96 10.89
C PRO A 203 0.52 -16.74 11.17
N ALA A 204 0.38 -15.70 10.33
CA ALA A 204 1.13 -14.46 10.51
C ALA A 204 1.04 -14.09 11.99
N PRO A 205 2.16 -13.78 12.67
CA PRO A 205 2.08 -13.39 14.07
C PRO A 205 1.11 -12.23 14.20
N THR A 206 0.02 -12.42 14.94
CA THR A 206 -0.83 -11.33 15.41
C THR A 206 -0.02 -10.48 16.39
N PRO A 207 -0.26 -9.15 16.44
CA PRO A 207 0.33 -8.15 15.57
C PRO A 207 1.85 -7.98 15.74
N ILE A 208 2.51 -7.43 14.70
CA ILE A 208 3.93 -7.06 14.57
C ILE A 208 4.59 -6.75 15.94
N PRO A 209 5.40 -7.66 16.50
CA PRO A 209 6.03 -7.49 17.82
C PRO A 209 7.23 -6.53 17.85
N PHE A 210 7.56 -5.83 16.75
CA PHE A 210 8.85 -5.16 16.60
C PHE A 210 8.74 -3.64 16.44
N LEU A 211 8.03 -2.97 17.35
CA LEU A 211 8.04 -1.50 17.48
C LEU A 211 8.03 -1.05 18.96
N HIS A 212 8.96 -1.59 19.75
CA HIS A 212 9.35 -0.99 21.03
C HIS A 212 10.78 -0.46 20.95
N SER A 213 10.92 0.83 21.29
CA SER A 213 12.12 1.59 21.68
C SER A 213 13.34 1.44 20.75
N ASP A 214 13.75 2.43 19.96
CA ASP A 214 14.32 3.69 20.44
C ASP A 214 14.29 4.76 19.34
N ARG A 215 13.42 5.75 19.48
CA ARG A 215 13.61 7.10 18.92
C ARG A 215 12.97 8.13 19.84
N GLN A 216 13.39 8.10 21.11
CA GLN A 216 13.69 9.37 21.77
C GLN A 216 15.14 9.71 21.40
N LEU A 217 15.48 11.00 21.34
CA LEU A 217 16.77 11.58 20.91
C LEU A 217 16.86 11.97 19.43
N HIS A 218 16.19 13.07 19.07
CA HIS A 218 16.85 14.33 18.66
C HIS A 218 15.81 15.29 18.06
N PHE A 219 15.06 15.97 18.93
CA PHE A 219 14.35 17.21 18.57
C PHE A 219 14.43 18.28 19.67
N GLU A 220 15.45 18.20 20.52
CA GLU A 220 15.82 19.26 21.46
C GLU A 220 17.30 19.59 21.29
N GLY A 221 17.60 20.50 20.36
CA GLY A 221 18.98 20.88 20.12
C GLY A 221 19.17 21.79 18.92
N GLN A 222 18.48 22.93 18.91
CA GLN A 222 18.69 24.16 18.12
C GLN A 222 17.31 24.83 18.02
N ARG A 223 16.92 25.79 18.87
CA ARG A 223 17.33 27.19 18.79
C ARG A 223 17.20 27.87 20.16
N ARG A 224 18.18 27.67 21.04
CA ARG A 224 18.67 28.74 21.90
C ARG A 224 19.98 29.21 21.28
N ARG A 225 19.90 30.23 20.40
CA ARG A 225 20.99 31.12 19.94
C ARG A 225 20.49 32.02 18.79
N ALA A 226 19.85 33.11 19.19
CA ALA A 226 19.78 34.42 18.56
C ALA A 226 19.13 35.27 19.66
N ALA A 227 19.91 36.00 20.47
CA ALA A 227 20.39 37.35 20.18
C ALA A 227 19.23 38.27 19.82
#